data_AF-A2QLU1-F1
#
_entry.id   AF-A2QLU1-F1
#
_cell.length_a   1.000
_cell.length_b   1.000
_cell.length_c   1.000
_cell.angle_alpha   90.00
_cell.angle_beta   90.00
_cell.angle_gamma   90.00
#
_symmetry.space_group_name_H-M   'P 1'
#
loop_
_entity.id
_entity.type
_entity.pdbx_description
1 polymer ?
#
loop_
_entity_poly.entity_id
_entity_poly.type
_entity_poly.pdbx_seq_one_letter_code
_entity_poly.pdbx_strand_id
1 'polypeptide(L)'
;MPNRGSRPGHPTVHITAPHWINDPCAPGYDPRTGLYHLFYQCNPWGCEWGNMSWGHATSEDLLHWTVPSNQPVLEPDHDYDRDGVFTGCFLPVISHPDNEQLTVFYSSVRQLPFHWSTPPYPRNAAGLSMANSIDGGKTWNKSNRNPIVQGEPESIRVTGFRDPYIAPWPEMDKLRGQRSLYGIISGGIQDAGPTAFLYAVQWHEPFDWQYLGQLVDFPLRFQPSKKWCGNYGINWECANFMNLESESASATRTCLILGAEGDVERAHIENHQRPVTVPARTVRSLLWMFGDLAGSNHQTDNLKCRFKHGGYLDHGSLYAASTFNDPISGRRILYGWIPEEDITGGHAREKGWNGSLCLPRQLFLLSLRNVTRAVRSKLGEIPSIEMVIEADGSTTLYSLGIRPVSEITQLRTKCIQAHEARPFSLPQSTHNESRICRTSTSCWELEATVSLGVSCETVGLRIRCAGEEPVQWVIVFSLVDETITIDRSRSSTRSDVNTCPEKGPFTLFYVTDGTRTEKLERFHLRVIVDADIVEIYANDRFALATMMYPGSHKAEREIVAFATGDNESARFEQVKIWDGLNGMEALVRDEGTAKPDNQSL
;
A
#
# COMPACT_ATOMS: atom_id res chain seq x y z
N MET A 1 0.65 29.93 -2.55
CA MET A 1 1.90 29.16 -2.40
C MET A 1 2.51 28.98 -3.78
N PRO A 2 3.85 28.88 -3.96
CA PRO A 2 4.40 28.51 -5.26
C PRO A 2 3.87 27.14 -5.69
N ASN A 3 3.68 26.94 -6.99
CA ASN A 3 3.09 25.74 -7.58
C ASN A 3 3.86 24.49 -7.11
N ARG A 4 3.17 23.42 -6.67
CA ARG A 4 3.79 22.21 -6.05
C ARG A 4 4.93 21.62 -6.91
N GLY A 5 4.79 21.65 -8.24
CA GLY A 5 5.81 21.17 -9.18
C GLY A 5 7.02 22.10 -9.43
N SER A 6 7.11 23.27 -8.79
CA SER A 6 8.21 24.23 -9.04
C SER A 6 9.37 24.14 -8.05
N ARG A 7 9.23 23.37 -6.96
CA ARG A 7 10.29 23.20 -5.95
C ARG A 7 11.14 21.96 -6.27
N PRO A 8 12.47 22.08 -6.44
CA PRO A 8 13.36 20.93 -6.55
C PRO A 8 13.19 20.02 -5.33
N GLY A 9 12.88 18.74 -5.54
CA GLY A 9 12.68 17.76 -4.46
C GLY A 9 11.26 17.59 -3.96
N HIS A 10 10.28 18.26 -4.56
CA HIS A 10 8.87 17.93 -4.33
C HIS A 10 8.44 16.79 -5.29
N PRO A 11 7.74 15.75 -4.80
CA PRO A 11 7.16 14.71 -5.64
C PRO A 11 6.21 15.30 -6.69
N THR A 12 6.27 14.80 -7.92
CA THR A 12 5.38 15.26 -9.01
C THR A 12 4.30 14.26 -9.34
N VAL A 13 4.44 13.00 -8.96
CA VAL A 13 3.53 11.92 -9.30
C VAL A 13 2.71 11.46 -8.09
N HIS A 14 3.29 11.48 -6.90
CA HIS A 14 2.60 11.05 -5.67
C HIS A 14 1.76 12.15 -5.04
N ILE A 15 0.71 11.74 -4.31
CA ILE A 15 -0.08 12.66 -3.49
C ILE A 15 0.68 12.96 -2.20
N THR A 16 0.88 14.25 -1.95
CA THR A 16 1.48 14.85 -0.75
C THR A 16 0.64 16.06 -0.36
N ALA A 17 0.92 16.70 0.77
CA ALA A 17 0.33 17.99 1.14
C ALA A 17 1.36 18.86 1.87
N PRO A 18 1.18 20.20 1.95
CA PRO A 18 2.12 21.10 2.63
C PRO A 18 2.08 20.99 4.18
N HIS A 19 1.55 19.89 4.70
CA HIS A 19 1.33 19.57 6.09
C HIS A 19 1.38 18.05 6.27
N TRP A 20 1.22 17.55 7.50
CA TRP A 20 1.14 16.12 7.77
C TRP A 20 -0.01 15.48 7.00
N ILE A 21 0.27 14.37 6.33
CA ILE A 21 -0.74 13.43 5.86
C ILE A 21 -0.39 12.01 6.27
N ASN A 22 -1.42 11.20 6.47
CA ASN A 22 -1.28 9.76 6.64
C ASN A 22 -2.36 9.00 5.88
N ASP A 23 -3.14 8.18 6.57
CA ASP A 23 -3.99 7.14 6.00
C ASP A 23 -4.83 7.63 4.82
N PRO A 24 -4.75 6.98 3.64
CA PRO A 24 -5.76 7.18 2.60
C PRO A 24 -7.12 6.71 3.13
N CYS A 25 -8.09 7.60 3.08
CA CYS A 25 -9.44 7.39 3.58
C CYS A 25 -10.41 7.30 2.40
N ALA A 26 -11.43 6.44 2.55
CA ALA A 26 -12.62 6.41 1.69
C ALA A 26 -12.38 6.59 0.17
N PRO A 27 -11.46 5.81 -0.47
CA PRO A 27 -11.38 5.81 -1.92
C PRO A 27 -12.71 5.30 -2.51
N GLY A 28 -13.23 5.97 -3.53
CA GLY A 28 -14.53 5.65 -4.12
C GLY A 28 -14.74 6.27 -5.49
N TYR A 29 -15.84 5.94 -6.13
CA TYR A 29 -16.21 6.44 -7.46
C TYR A 29 -17.66 6.94 -7.45
N ASP A 30 -17.88 8.15 -7.98
CA ASP A 30 -19.19 8.72 -8.22
C ASP A 30 -19.57 8.55 -9.71
N PRO A 31 -20.48 7.62 -10.05
CA PRO A 31 -20.89 7.39 -11.44
C PRO A 31 -21.67 8.57 -12.04
N ARG A 32 -22.18 9.52 -11.24
CA ARG A 32 -22.92 10.69 -11.74
C ARG A 32 -21.99 11.76 -12.28
N THR A 33 -20.87 11.98 -11.60
CA THR A 33 -19.87 12.97 -12.01
C THR A 33 -18.77 12.36 -12.86
N GLY A 34 -18.60 11.04 -12.82
CA GLY A 34 -17.49 10.36 -13.47
C GLY A 34 -16.17 10.48 -12.70
N LEU A 35 -16.22 10.94 -11.44
CA LEU A 35 -15.04 11.23 -10.64
C LEU A 35 -14.74 10.12 -9.64
N TYR A 36 -13.47 9.78 -9.53
CA TYR A 36 -12.90 9.11 -8.38
C TYR A 36 -12.71 10.13 -7.25
N HIS A 37 -13.01 9.70 -6.02
CA HIS A 37 -12.79 10.44 -4.80
C HIS A 37 -11.73 9.71 -3.97
N LEU A 38 -10.78 10.46 -3.41
CA LEU A 38 -9.78 9.96 -2.47
C LEU A 38 -9.64 10.96 -1.34
N PHE A 39 -9.79 10.49 -0.11
CA PHE A 39 -9.56 11.28 1.09
C PHE A 39 -8.24 10.84 1.72
N TYR A 40 -7.72 11.65 2.61
CA TYR A 40 -6.55 11.30 3.40
C TYR A 40 -6.62 12.02 4.73
N GLN A 41 -6.13 11.37 5.78
CA GLN A 41 -5.94 12.04 7.05
C GLN A 41 -4.89 13.13 6.94
N CYS A 42 -5.13 14.27 7.58
CA CYS A 42 -4.19 15.38 7.63
C CYS A 42 -4.25 16.12 8.96
N ASN A 43 -3.15 16.79 9.30
CA ASN A 43 -3.14 17.88 10.28
C ASN A 43 -3.06 19.21 9.54
N PRO A 44 -4.15 19.97 9.39
CA PRO A 44 -4.12 21.22 8.62
C PRO A 44 -3.25 22.32 9.26
N TRP A 45 -2.77 22.14 10.50
CA TRP A 45 -2.03 23.15 11.27
C TRP A 45 -0.53 22.87 11.40
N GLY A 46 -0.04 21.70 10.95
CA GLY A 46 1.34 21.31 11.23
C GLY A 46 1.85 20.12 10.42
N CYS A 47 3.16 19.85 10.54
CA CYS A 47 3.83 18.71 9.91
C CYS A 47 4.04 17.56 10.89
N GLU A 48 3.28 17.56 11.97
CA GLU A 48 3.27 16.58 13.03
C GLU A 48 1.87 15.97 13.15
N TRP A 49 1.81 14.77 13.71
CA TRP A 49 0.55 14.11 14.00
C TRP A 49 -0.26 14.92 15.03
N GLY A 50 -1.56 15.10 14.77
CA GLY A 50 -2.49 15.80 15.65
C GLY A 50 -3.63 16.47 14.89
N ASN A 51 -4.68 16.86 15.60
CA ASN A 51 -5.87 17.53 15.05
C ASN A 51 -6.38 16.87 13.75
N MET A 52 -6.57 15.56 13.82
CA MET A 52 -6.73 14.74 12.63
C MET A 52 -8.03 15.06 11.92
N SER A 53 -7.91 15.47 10.66
CA SER A 53 -8.99 15.87 9.78
C SER A 53 -8.83 15.17 8.43
N TRP A 54 -9.80 15.28 7.52
CA TRP A 54 -9.71 14.68 6.19
C TRP A 54 -9.51 15.75 5.12
N GLY A 55 -8.42 15.64 4.36
CA GLY A 55 -8.29 16.27 3.04
C GLY A 55 -9.02 15.45 1.98
N HIS A 56 -9.27 16.07 0.83
CA HIS A 56 -10.02 15.44 -0.27
C HIS A 56 -9.41 15.82 -1.63
N ALA A 57 -9.28 14.82 -2.50
CA ALA A 57 -8.90 14.96 -3.89
C ALA A 57 -9.86 14.20 -4.81
N THR A 58 -10.01 14.68 -6.03
CA THR A 58 -10.81 14.04 -7.09
C THR A 58 -9.99 13.79 -8.35
N SER A 59 -10.31 12.74 -9.09
CA SER A 59 -9.63 12.38 -10.34
C SER A 59 -10.60 11.80 -11.35
N GLU A 60 -10.35 11.99 -12.65
CA GLU A 60 -11.09 11.32 -13.73
C GLU A 60 -10.45 9.99 -14.14
N ASP A 61 -9.18 9.76 -13.78
CA ASP A 61 -8.35 8.70 -14.35
C ASP A 61 -7.47 7.95 -13.33
N LEU A 62 -7.72 8.14 -12.02
CA LEU A 62 -6.94 7.64 -10.87
C LEU A 62 -5.53 8.22 -10.74
N LEU A 63 -5.11 9.07 -11.67
CA LEU A 63 -3.71 9.45 -11.85
C LEU A 63 -3.51 10.95 -11.65
N HIS A 64 -4.29 11.76 -12.35
CA HIS A 64 -4.31 13.22 -12.23
C HIS A 64 -5.35 13.61 -11.19
N TRP A 65 -4.90 14.23 -10.10
CA TRP A 65 -5.69 14.60 -8.95
C TRP A 65 -5.84 16.11 -8.84
N THR A 66 -7.07 16.53 -8.59
CA THR A 66 -7.40 17.90 -8.25
C THR A 66 -7.76 17.95 -6.76
N VAL A 67 -7.12 18.85 -6.02
CA VAL A 67 -7.44 19.19 -4.63
C VAL A 67 -8.25 20.49 -4.68
N PRO A 68 -9.60 20.42 -4.51
CA PRO A 68 -10.46 21.59 -4.67
C PRO A 68 -10.22 22.65 -3.58
N SER A 69 -9.84 22.21 -2.39
CA SER A 69 -9.59 23.07 -1.23
C SER A 69 -8.44 22.52 -0.40
N ASN A 70 -7.60 23.43 0.10
CA ASN A 70 -6.57 23.11 1.11
C ASN A 70 -7.14 23.09 2.54
N GLN A 71 -8.44 23.36 2.71
CA GLN A 71 -9.13 23.15 3.98
C GLN A 71 -9.64 21.70 4.04
N PRO A 72 -9.62 21.06 5.23
CA PRO A 72 -10.23 19.76 5.39
C PRO A 72 -11.72 19.79 5.07
N VAL A 73 -12.24 18.68 4.54
CA VAL A 73 -13.66 18.49 4.28
C VAL A 73 -14.40 17.89 5.48
N LEU A 74 -13.67 17.26 6.41
CA LEU A 74 -14.15 16.81 7.72
C LEU A 74 -13.10 17.17 8.76
N GLU A 75 -13.51 17.83 9.84
CA GLU A 75 -12.65 18.26 10.94
C GLU A 75 -13.33 18.00 12.30
N PRO A 76 -12.60 17.91 13.42
CA PRO A 76 -13.21 17.84 14.75
C PRO A 76 -14.09 19.05 15.06
N ASP A 77 -15.40 18.86 15.16
CA ASP A 77 -16.37 19.95 15.37
C ASP A 77 -17.59 19.53 16.22
N HIS A 78 -17.65 18.28 16.69
CA HIS A 78 -18.69 17.78 17.59
C HIS A 78 -18.08 17.07 18.81
N ASP A 79 -18.86 16.91 19.89
CA ASP A 79 -18.37 16.21 21.10
C ASP A 79 -17.95 14.75 20.83
N TYR A 80 -18.56 14.09 19.86
CA TYR A 80 -18.27 12.69 19.53
C TYR A 80 -16.95 12.50 18.75
N ASP A 81 -16.39 13.56 18.14
CA ASP A 81 -15.15 13.50 17.36
C ASP A 81 -14.13 14.60 17.71
N ARG A 82 -14.32 15.26 18.86
CA ARG A 82 -13.52 16.40 19.32
C ARG A 82 -12.00 16.18 19.36
N ASP A 83 -11.56 14.93 19.43
CA ASP A 83 -10.16 14.56 19.52
C ASP A 83 -9.60 14.04 18.16
N GLY A 84 -10.46 13.83 17.16
CA GLY A 84 -10.02 13.47 15.81
C GLY A 84 -11.10 12.84 14.92
N VAL A 85 -11.00 13.13 13.61
CA VAL A 85 -11.71 12.44 12.53
C VAL A 85 -10.77 11.37 11.97
N PHE A 86 -10.90 10.14 12.46
CA PHE A 86 -10.01 9.03 12.13
C PHE A 86 -10.39 8.34 10.81
N THR A 87 -9.56 7.41 10.32
CA THR A 87 -9.72 6.71 9.04
C THR A 87 -11.09 6.06 8.89
N GLY A 88 -11.48 5.85 7.63
CA GLY A 88 -12.79 5.32 7.27
C GLY A 88 -12.94 4.98 5.79
N CYS A 89 -14.18 4.77 5.35
CA CYS A 89 -14.50 4.16 4.07
C CYS A 89 -15.64 4.87 3.34
N PHE A 90 -15.67 4.65 2.02
CA PHE A 90 -16.70 5.14 1.12
C PHE A 90 -17.80 4.09 1.01
N LEU A 91 -19.07 4.48 1.16
CA LEU A 91 -20.19 3.58 0.85
C LEU A 91 -20.29 3.45 -0.67
N PRO A 92 -20.09 2.25 -1.27
CA PRO A 92 -20.12 2.11 -2.72
C PRO A 92 -21.46 2.60 -3.30
N VAL A 93 -21.40 3.48 -4.31
CA VAL A 93 -22.59 3.96 -5.00
C VAL A 93 -23.11 2.85 -5.91
N ILE A 94 -24.04 2.06 -5.39
CA ILE A 94 -24.85 1.17 -6.25
C ILE A 94 -26.02 1.99 -6.75
N SER A 95 -26.16 2.10 -8.07
CA SER A 95 -27.24 2.83 -8.73
C SER A 95 -28.60 2.46 -8.12
N HIS A 96 -29.09 3.32 -7.23
CA HIS A 96 -30.44 3.24 -6.69
C HIS A 96 -31.20 4.45 -7.25
N PRO A 97 -32.40 4.27 -7.82
CA PRO A 97 -33.13 5.37 -8.45
C PRO A 97 -33.43 6.55 -7.53
N ASP A 98 -33.40 6.34 -6.20
CA ASP A 98 -33.94 7.27 -5.21
C ASP A 98 -32.91 7.73 -4.15
N ASN A 99 -31.66 7.24 -4.18
CA ASN A 99 -30.62 7.69 -3.27
C ASN A 99 -29.32 7.99 -4.00
N GLU A 100 -29.18 9.27 -4.35
CA GLU A 100 -28.12 9.86 -5.17
C GLU A 100 -27.04 10.56 -4.30
N GLN A 101 -27.02 10.28 -3.00
CA GLN A 101 -26.12 10.87 -2.02
C GLN A 101 -24.81 10.07 -1.89
N LEU A 102 -23.67 10.76 -1.93
CA LEU A 102 -22.39 10.16 -1.56
C LEU A 102 -22.29 10.08 -0.04
N THR A 103 -21.84 8.94 0.47
CA THR A 103 -21.77 8.67 1.92
C THR A 103 -20.39 8.14 2.28
N VAL A 104 -19.80 8.69 3.32
CA VAL A 104 -18.57 8.17 3.94
C VAL A 104 -18.81 7.86 5.40
N PHE A 105 -18.16 6.81 5.88
CA PHE A 105 -18.08 6.47 7.29
C PHE A 105 -16.67 6.74 7.79
N TYR A 106 -16.54 7.17 9.04
CA TYR A 106 -15.25 7.46 9.66
C TYR A 106 -15.26 7.12 11.14
N SER A 107 -14.06 6.98 11.70
CA SER A 107 -13.90 6.78 13.13
C SER A 107 -13.98 8.11 13.85
N SER A 108 -15.02 8.32 14.65
CA SER A 108 -15.20 9.53 15.44
C SER A 108 -14.48 9.40 16.78
N VAL A 109 -13.37 10.11 16.97
CA VAL A 109 -12.53 10.00 18.17
C VAL A 109 -12.91 11.06 19.19
N ARG A 110 -13.41 10.60 20.34
CA ARG A 110 -13.90 11.43 21.45
C ARG A 110 -12.89 11.60 22.58
N GLN A 111 -11.97 10.64 22.71
CA GLN A 111 -11.00 10.62 23.80
C GLN A 111 -9.66 10.04 23.36
N LEU A 112 -8.63 10.87 23.40
CA LEU A 112 -7.22 10.50 23.32
C LEU A 112 -6.52 10.71 24.68
N PRO A 113 -5.35 10.08 24.92
CA PRO A 113 -4.72 9.05 24.08
C PRO A 113 -5.34 7.66 24.29
N PHE A 114 -5.32 6.84 23.23
CA PHE A 114 -5.44 5.39 23.34
C PHE A 114 -4.35 4.74 22.49
N HIS A 115 -3.87 3.59 22.92
CA HIS A 115 -2.91 2.79 22.17
C HIS A 115 -2.92 1.35 22.69
N TRP A 116 -2.66 0.37 21.82
CA TRP A 116 -2.69 -1.05 22.21
C TRP A 116 -1.69 -1.39 23.33
N SER A 117 -0.58 -0.64 23.43
CA SER A 117 0.47 -0.86 24.43
C SER A 117 0.21 -0.18 25.78
N THR A 118 -0.84 0.64 25.89
CA THR A 118 -1.20 1.35 27.13
C THR A 118 -2.62 0.97 27.58
N PRO A 119 -2.87 -0.31 27.93
CA PRO A 119 -4.18 -0.73 28.42
C PRO A 119 -4.50 -0.11 29.79
N PRO A 120 -5.78 0.03 30.15
CA PRO A 120 -6.96 -0.33 29.36
C PRO A 120 -7.28 0.71 28.26
N TYR A 121 -7.86 0.26 27.15
CA TYR A 121 -8.47 1.14 26.16
C TYR A 121 -9.62 1.94 26.82
N PRO A 122 -9.68 3.29 26.68
CA PRO A 122 -10.76 4.06 27.29
C PRO A 122 -12.09 3.73 26.59
N ARG A 123 -13.10 3.38 27.38
CA ARG A 123 -14.41 2.99 26.87
C ARG A 123 -15.03 4.10 26.01
N ASN A 124 -15.52 3.76 24.82
CA ASN A 124 -16.12 4.71 23.86
C ASN A 124 -15.13 5.82 23.43
N ALA A 125 -13.83 5.55 23.44
CA ALA A 125 -12.83 6.52 22.98
C ALA A 125 -12.93 6.83 21.49
N ALA A 126 -13.31 5.83 20.68
CA ALA A 126 -13.63 6.01 19.27
C ALA A 126 -14.92 5.25 18.92
N GLY A 127 -15.72 5.84 18.05
CA GLY A 127 -16.95 5.26 17.51
C GLY A 127 -16.98 5.30 15.98
N LEU A 128 -18.15 5.05 15.42
CA LEU A 128 -18.44 5.17 13.99
C LEU A 128 -19.37 6.35 13.76
N SER A 129 -19.00 7.25 12.86
CA SER A 129 -19.85 8.35 12.40
C SER A 129 -19.92 8.38 10.88
N MET A 130 -20.87 9.15 10.34
CA MET A 130 -21.14 9.25 8.91
C MET A 130 -21.24 10.71 8.47
N ALA A 131 -20.79 10.97 7.25
CA ALA A 131 -20.96 12.25 6.57
C ALA A 131 -21.42 12.03 5.12
N ASN A 132 -22.17 13.01 4.62
CA ASN A 132 -22.88 12.91 3.36
C ASN A 132 -22.58 14.10 2.45
N SER A 133 -22.58 13.85 1.15
CA SER A 133 -22.48 14.86 0.10
C SER A 133 -23.64 14.72 -0.88
N ILE A 134 -24.29 15.84 -1.21
CA ILE A 134 -25.38 15.91 -2.20
C ILE A 134 -25.01 16.74 -3.45
N ASP A 135 -23.77 17.22 -3.54
CA ASP A 135 -23.30 18.12 -4.60
C ASP A 135 -22.12 17.55 -5.41
N GLY A 136 -21.91 16.22 -5.34
CA GLY A 136 -20.81 15.53 -6.02
C GLY A 136 -19.47 15.63 -5.31
N GLY A 137 -19.50 15.63 -3.98
CA GLY A 137 -18.33 15.57 -3.13
C GLY A 137 -17.65 16.91 -2.94
N LYS A 138 -18.31 18.02 -3.31
CA LYS A 138 -17.76 19.36 -3.11
C LYS A 138 -17.92 19.81 -1.66
N THR A 139 -19.02 19.43 -1.00
CA THR A 139 -19.25 19.68 0.42
C THR A 139 -19.73 18.43 1.15
N TRP A 140 -19.31 18.28 2.40
CA TRP A 140 -19.61 17.12 3.24
C TRP A 140 -20.24 17.57 4.55
N ASN A 141 -21.39 16.99 4.90
CA ASN A 141 -22.14 17.33 6.10
C ASN A 141 -22.24 16.10 7.00
N LYS A 142 -21.83 16.24 8.27
CA LYS A 142 -21.97 15.20 9.28
C LYS A 142 -23.45 14.95 9.58
N SER A 143 -23.83 13.69 9.72
CA SER A 143 -25.20 13.32 10.05
C SER A 143 -25.59 13.78 11.45
N ASN A 144 -26.84 14.24 11.61
CA ASN A 144 -27.44 14.54 12.91
C ASN A 144 -27.72 13.30 13.78
N ARG A 145 -27.60 12.09 13.21
CA ARG A 145 -27.72 10.81 13.92
C ARG A 145 -26.38 10.31 14.47
N ASN A 146 -25.29 11.05 14.28
CA ASN A 146 -23.97 10.66 14.78
C ASN A 146 -23.85 10.75 16.31
N PRO A 147 -23.01 9.91 16.95
CA PRO A 147 -22.33 8.76 16.34
C PRO A 147 -23.31 7.60 16.08
N ILE A 148 -23.10 6.87 14.97
CA ILE A 148 -23.91 5.70 14.59
C ILE A 148 -23.63 4.52 15.51
N VAL A 149 -22.35 4.27 15.77
CA VAL A 149 -21.89 3.32 16.78
C VAL A 149 -21.08 4.11 17.80
N GLN A 150 -21.53 4.15 19.04
CA GLN A 150 -20.89 4.96 20.08
C GLN A 150 -19.48 4.48 20.44
N GLY A 151 -19.22 3.17 20.34
CA GLY A 151 -17.96 2.56 20.74
C GLY A 151 -17.99 1.05 20.57
N GLU A 152 -16.98 0.39 21.12
CA GLU A 152 -16.80 -1.05 21.02
C GLU A 152 -17.92 -1.83 21.74
N PRO A 153 -18.15 -3.14 21.48
CA PRO A 153 -19.20 -3.91 22.17
C PRO A 153 -19.04 -3.93 23.71
N GLU A 154 -20.15 -3.89 24.46
CA GLU A 154 -20.14 -3.71 25.94
C GLU A 154 -19.36 -4.77 26.73
N SER A 155 -19.38 -6.01 26.28
CA SER A 155 -18.74 -7.14 26.96
C SER A 155 -17.27 -7.36 26.55
N ILE A 156 -16.72 -6.55 25.65
CA ILE A 156 -15.41 -6.76 25.05
C ILE A 156 -14.45 -5.66 25.46
N ARG A 157 -13.32 -6.06 26.08
CA ARG A 157 -12.18 -5.16 26.30
C ARG A 157 -11.31 -5.18 25.05
N VAL A 158 -11.27 -4.06 24.33
CA VAL A 158 -10.53 -3.96 23.07
C VAL A 158 -9.13 -3.38 23.27
N THR A 159 -8.23 -3.62 22.32
CA THR A 159 -6.96 -2.89 22.18
C THR A 159 -7.08 -1.66 21.28
N GLY A 160 -8.13 -1.64 20.45
CA GLY A 160 -8.46 -0.58 19.51
C GLY A 160 -9.84 -0.86 18.90
N PHE A 161 -10.53 0.19 18.45
CA PHE A 161 -11.82 0.11 17.79
C PHE A 161 -11.96 1.29 16.82
N ARG A 162 -11.45 1.14 15.59
CA ARG A 162 -11.36 2.21 14.60
C ARG A 162 -11.30 1.66 13.17
N ASP A 163 -11.24 2.55 12.20
CA ASP A 163 -11.06 2.31 10.77
C ASP A 163 -12.16 1.42 10.17
N PRO A 164 -13.41 1.90 10.11
CA PRO A 164 -14.50 1.17 9.49
C PRO A 164 -14.24 0.94 8.01
N TYR A 165 -14.55 -0.27 7.54
CA TYR A 165 -14.60 -0.62 6.13
C TYR A 165 -15.96 -1.25 5.79
N ILE A 166 -16.61 -0.78 4.73
CA ILE A 166 -17.91 -1.29 4.28
C ILE A 166 -17.88 -1.66 2.80
N ALA A 167 -18.43 -2.84 2.48
CA ALA A 167 -18.58 -3.28 1.10
C ALA A 167 -19.66 -4.38 0.96
N PRO A 168 -20.15 -4.64 -0.26
CA PRO A 168 -20.81 -5.90 -0.59
C PRO A 168 -19.87 -7.08 -0.36
N TRP A 169 -20.39 -8.20 0.13
CA TRP A 169 -19.61 -9.43 0.28
C TRP A 169 -20.39 -10.67 -0.18
N PRO A 170 -20.38 -10.98 -1.48
CA PRO A 170 -21.18 -12.06 -2.04
C PRO A 170 -20.96 -13.44 -1.39
N GLU A 171 -19.72 -13.75 -0.97
CA GLU A 171 -19.43 -15.01 -0.29
C GLU A 171 -20.02 -15.05 1.14
N MET A 172 -20.05 -13.91 1.84
CA MET A 172 -20.73 -13.81 3.12
C MET A 172 -22.26 -13.87 2.96
N ASP A 173 -22.81 -13.28 1.89
CA ASP A 173 -24.23 -13.40 1.55
C ASP A 173 -24.63 -14.86 1.33
N LYS A 174 -23.81 -15.64 0.59
CA LYS A 174 -24.01 -17.08 0.39
C LYS A 174 -23.97 -17.83 1.71
N LEU A 175 -22.99 -17.53 2.56
CA LEU A 175 -22.83 -18.18 3.87
C LEU A 175 -24.01 -17.87 4.81
N ARG A 176 -24.50 -16.64 4.82
CA ARG A 176 -25.60 -16.21 5.70
C ARG A 176 -26.98 -16.48 5.12
N GLY A 177 -27.08 -16.73 3.82
CA GLY A 177 -28.37 -16.83 3.12
C GLY A 177 -29.16 -15.52 3.10
N GLN A 178 -28.49 -14.37 3.34
CA GLN A 178 -29.11 -13.05 3.43
C GLN A 178 -28.21 -12.04 2.72
N ARG A 179 -28.80 -11.24 1.81
CA ARG A 179 -28.12 -10.15 1.13
C ARG A 179 -27.97 -8.95 2.06
N SER A 180 -26.75 -8.48 2.28
CA SER A 180 -26.47 -7.29 3.11
C SER A 180 -25.23 -6.55 2.61
N LEU A 181 -25.01 -5.34 3.13
CA LEU A 181 -23.66 -4.80 3.23
C LEU A 181 -22.99 -5.41 4.46
N TYR A 182 -21.66 -5.47 4.44
CA TYR A 182 -20.89 -5.88 5.60
C TYR A 182 -19.92 -4.77 5.97
N GLY A 183 -19.88 -4.49 7.26
CA GLY A 183 -18.97 -3.55 7.87
C GLY A 183 -17.95 -4.31 8.71
N ILE A 184 -16.70 -3.83 8.74
CA ILE A 184 -15.73 -4.24 9.75
C ILE A 184 -15.16 -3.01 10.44
N ILE A 185 -14.87 -3.12 11.74
CA ILE A 185 -14.12 -2.12 12.51
C ILE A 185 -12.85 -2.80 13.03
N SER A 186 -11.69 -2.22 12.74
CA SER A 186 -10.37 -2.78 13.03
C SER A 186 -10.01 -2.62 14.51
N GLY A 187 -9.30 -3.61 15.05
CA GLY A 187 -8.82 -3.56 16.42
C GLY A 187 -8.22 -4.87 16.92
N GLY A 188 -8.51 -5.18 18.17
CA GLY A 188 -8.10 -6.40 18.82
C GLY A 188 -8.81 -6.55 20.14
N ILE A 189 -8.76 -7.76 20.71
CA ILE A 189 -9.31 -8.07 22.02
C ILE A 189 -8.16 -8.22 23.00
N GLN A 190 -8.22 -7.44 24.08
CA GLN A 190 -7.19 -7.43 25.11
C GLN A 190 -6.97 -8.86 25.64
N ASP A 191 -5.71 -9.25 25.73
CA ASP A 191 -5.24 -10.58 26.18
C ASP A 191 -5.56 -11.76 25.24
N ALA A 192 -6.28 -11.55 24.12
CA ALA A 192 -6.63 -12.60 23.16
C ALA A 192 -5.84 -12.48 21.84
N GLY A 193 -5.96 -11.34 21.15
CA GLY A 193 -5.33 -11.15 19.86
C GLY A 193 -6.02 -10.11 18.97
N PRO A 194 -5.43 -9.85 17.79
CA PRO A 194 -5.97 -8.90 16.83
C PRO A 194 -7.20 -9.46 16.11
N THR A 195 -8.11 -8.59 15.70
CA THR A 195 -9.28 -8.95 14.89
C THR A 195 -9.88 -7.73 14.20
N ALA A 196 -10.82 -7.97 13.29
CA ALA A 196 -11.83 -6.98 12.93
C ALA A 196 -13.19 -7.38 13.52
N PHE A 197 -13.98 -6.41 13.99
CA PHE A 197 -15.33 -6.58 14.50
C PHE A 197 -16.31 -6.51 13.32
N LEU A 198 -17.01 -7.60 13.04
CA LEU A 198 -17.90 -7.75 11.88
C LEU A 198 -19.31 -7.23 12.18
N TYR A 199 -19.90 -6.55 11.21
CA TYR A 199 -21.25 -6.02 11.24
C TYR A 199 -21.99 -6.36 9.94
N ALA A 200 -23.30 -6.58 10.03
CA ALA A 200 -24.20 -6.51 8.88
C ALA A 200 -24.85 -5.12 8.83
N VAL A 201 -25.01 -4.58 7.63
CA VAL A 201 -25.62 -3.27 7.39
C VAL A 201 -26.67 -3.43 6.30
N GLN A 202 -27.85 -2.83 6.51
CA GLN A 202 -28.91 -2.86 5.50
C GLN A 202 -28.69 -1.79 4.44
N TRP A 203 -28.93 -2.15 3.17
CA TRP A 203 -28.73 -1.26 2.02
C TRP A 203 -29.52 0.06 2.09
N HIS A 204 -30.74 0.02 2.64
CA HIS A 204 -31.65 1.16 2.72
C HIS A 204 -31.59 1.89 4.07
N GLU A 205 -30.87 1.34 5.04
CA GLU A 205 -30.70 1.91 6.39
C GLU A 205 -29.22 1.82 6.79
N PRO A 206 -28.33 2.62 6.17
CA PRO A 206 -26.88 2.58 6.39
C PRO A 206 -26.45 2.97 7.82
N PHE A 207 -27.41 3.40 8.64
CA PHE A 207 -27.25 3.71 10.06
C PHE A 207 -27.35 2.48 10.97
N ASP A 208 -27.91 1.36 10.52
CA ASP A 208 -28.10 0.19 11.37
C ASP A 208 -26.95 -0.81 11.18
N TRP A 209 -25.94 -0.71 12.05
CA TRP A 209 -24.79 -1.61 12.08
C TRP A 209 -25.01 -2.71 13.11
N GLN A 210 -25.51 -3.86 12.65
CA GLN A 210 -25.78 -5.01 13.50
C GLN A 210 -24.49 -5.81 13.73
N TYR A 211 -23.99 -5.83 14.97
CA TYR A 211 -22.79 -6.59 15.33
C TYR A 211 -23.00 -8.11 15.15
N LEU A 212 -22.05 -8.76 14.48
CA LEU A 212 -22.06 -10.19 14.16
C LEU A 212 -20.95 -10.98 14.88
N GLY A 213 -20.01 -10.31 15.55
CA GLY A 213 -18.91 -10.97 16.26
C GLY A 213 -17.53 -10.55 15.78
N GLN A 214 -16.49 -11.20 16.30
CA GLN A 214 -15.11 -11.02 15.85
C GLN A 214 -14.83 -11.90 14.62
N LEU A 215 -14.30 -11.31 13.55
CA LEU A 215 -14.08 -11.98 12.26
C LEU A 215 -12.94 -12.99 12.29
N VAL A 216 -11.88 -12.72 13.05
CA VAL A 216 -10.68 -13.55 13.16
C VAL A 216 -10.35 -13.76 14.64
N ASP A 217 -9.74 -14.89 14.99
CA ASP A 217 -9.44 -15.29 16.37
C ASP A 217 -7.98 -15.75 16.52
N PHE A 218 -7.06 -14.97 15.96
CA PHE A 218 -5.63 -15.25 16.08
C PHE A 218 -5.15 -15.09 17.53
N PRO A 219 -4.20 -15.93 17.98
CA PRO A 219 -3.47 -15.62 19.19
C PRO A 219 -2.63 -14.34 19.01
N LEU A 220 -2.30 -13.68 20.12
CA LEU A 220 -1.34 -12.57 20.14
C LEU A 220 -0.09 -12.92 19.34
N ARG A 221 0.27 -12.03 18.42
CA ARG A 221 1.46 -12.12 17.57
C ARG A 221 1.54 -13.39 16.72
N PHE A 222 0.40 -13.88 16.25
CA PHE A 222 0.34 -14.99 15.30
C PHE A 222 1.27 -14.73 14.10
N GLN A 223 2.14 -15.69 13.80
CA GLN A 223 3.13 -15.57 12.72
C GLN A 223 3.39 -16.96 12.10
N PRO A 224 2.78 -17.27 10.95
CA PRO A 224 2.93 -18.58 10.31
C PRO A 224 4.37 -18.91 9.88
N SER A 225 5.17 -17.89 9.55
CA SER A 225 6.58 -18.04 9.18
C SER A 225 7.33 -16.77 9.55
N LYS A 226 8.56 -16.92 10.05
CA LYS A 226 9.45 -15.78 10.31
C LYS A 226 9.99 -15.13 9.04
N LYS A 227 10.07 -15.90 7.94
CA LYS A 227 10.63 -15.44 6.67
C LYS A 227 9.53 -14.86 5.78
N TRP A 228 8.51 -15.65 5.47
CA TRP A 228 7.56 -15.40 4.39
C TRP A 228 6.29 -14.65 4.82
N CYS A 229 5.93 -14.73 6.12
CA CYS A 229 4.79 -14.02 6.68
C CYS A 229 5.24 -12.96 7.67
N GLY A 230 4.54 -11.83 7.70
CA GLY A 230 4.63 -10.92 8.83
C GLY A 230 3.95 -11.46 10.07
N ASN A 231 4.14 -10.74 11.17
CA ASN A 231 3.44 -10.98 12.41
C ASN A 231 2.10 -10.23 12.39
N TYR A 232 1.01 -10.93 12.66
CA TYR A 232 -0.32 -10.32 12.65
C TYR A 232 -0.60 -9.43 13.87
N GLY A 233 0.37 -9.30 14.79
CA GLY A 233 0.37 -8.29 15.84
C GLY A 233 -0.58 -8.60 17.00
N ILE A 234 -0.94 -7.53 17.70
CA ILE A 234 -1.86 -7.49 18.85
C ILE A 234 -3.12 -6.71 18.49
N ASN A 235 -2.99 -5.71 17.62
CA ASN A 235 -4.06 -4.84 17.17
C ASN A 235 -4.00 -4.67 15.65
N TRP A 236 -5.15 -4.62 14.99
CA TRP A 236 -5.27 -4.28 13.57
C TRP A 236 -5.75 -2.84 13.35
N GLU A 237 -5.31 -2.30 12.22
CA GLU A 237 -5.71 -1.00 11.67
C GLU A 237 -6.04 -1.15 10.19
N CYS A 238 -6.91 -0.27 9.69
CA CYS A 238 -7.28 -0.17 8.28
C CYS A 238 -7.60 -1.52 7.60
N ALA A 239 -8.22 -2.47 8.32
CA ALA A 239 -8.54 -3.76 7.75
C ALA A 239 -9.60 -3.61 6.65
N ASN A 240 -9.43 -4.28 5.52
CA ASN A 240 -10.43 -4.35 4.45
C ASN A 240 -10.68 -5.81 4.09
N PHE A 241 -11.91 -6.13 3.67
CA PHE A 241 -12.24 -7.42 3.08
C PHE A 241 -12.59 -7.29 1.60
N MET A 242 -12.26 -8.31 0.81
CA MET A 242 -12.62 -8.38 -0.60
C MET A 242 -12.62 -9.82 -1.09
N ASN A 243 -13.17 -10.02 -2.28
CA ASN A 243 -12.92 -11.22 -3.07
C ASN A 243 -11.99 -10.85 -4.22
N LEU A 244 -10.97 -11.67 -4.45
CA LEU A 244 -10.04 -11.53 -5.56
C LEU A 244 -10.19 -12.71 -6.50
N GLU A 245 -10.37 -12.39 -7.78
CA GLU A 245 -10.51 -13.36 -8.86
C GLU A 245 -9.20 -13.47 -9.63
N SER A 246 -8.91 -14.69 -10.11
CA SER A 246 -7.75 -14.94 -10.97
C SER A 246 -7.93 -14.27 -12.32
N GLU A 247 -6.84 -13.90 -12.99
CA GLU A 247 -6.92 -13.28 -14.33
C GLU A 247 -7.66 -14.15 -15.36
N SER A 248 -7.64 -15.47 -15.18
CA SER A 248 -8.38 -16.42 -16.03
C SER A 248 -9.84 -16.65 -15.62
N ALA A 249 -10.35 -15.95 -14.60
CA ALA A 249 -11.67 -16.14 -13.99
C ALA A 249 -11.94 -17.60 -13.53
N SER A 250 -10.88 -18.37 -13.26
CA SER A 250 -10.98 -19.79 -12.90
C SER A 250 -11.11 -20.02 -11.39
N ALA A 251 -10.69 -19.05 -10.57
CA ALA A 251 -10.69 -19.16 -9.13
C ALA A 251 -10.95 -17.80 -8.48
N THR A 252 -11.64 -17.84 -7.34
CA THR A 252 -11.86 -16.69 -6.47
C THR A 252 -11.44 -17.06 -5.05
N ARG A 253 -10.87 -16.11 -4.32
CA ARG A 253 -10.49 -16.25 -2.91
C ARG A 253 -10.95 -15.05 -2.11
N THR A 254 -11.38 -15.28 -0.88
CA THR A 254 -11.67 -14.24 0.10
C THR A 254 -10.36 -13.75 0.72
N CYS A 255 -10.12 -12.45 0.61
CA CYS A 255 -8.90 -11.78 1.04
C CYS A 255 -9.20 -10.73 2.12
N LEU A 256 -8.33 -10.64 3.10
CA LEU A 256 -8.22 -9.52 4.03
C LEU A 256 -6.87 -8.84 3.81
N ILE A 257 -6.86 -7.50 3.79
CA ILE A 257 -5.64 -6.72 4.03
C ILE A 257 -5.79 -6.01 5.37
N LEU A 258 -4.67 -5.71 6.02
CA LEU A 258 -4.65 -5.08 7.33
C LEU A 258 -3.28 -4.49 7.67
N GLY A 259 -3.28 -3.41 8.44
CA GLY A 259 -2.13 -2.98 9.22
C GLY A 259 -2.08 -3.74 10.54
N ALA A 260 -0.93 -4.29 10.91
CA ALA A 260 -0.71 -4.98 12.17
C ALA A 260 0.23 -4.17 13.08
N GLU A 261 -0.26 -3.81 14.26
CA GLU A 261 0.51 -3.19 15.34
C GLU A 261 0.83 -4.19 16.46
N GLY A 262 1.89 -3.93 17.23
CA GLY A 262 2.37 -4.86 18.25
C GLY A 262 3.15 -6.05 17.68
N ASP A 263 3.61 -5.87 16.43
CA ASP A 263 4.58 -6.72 15.73
C ASP A 263 5.90 -6.82 16.52
N VAL A 264 6.73 -7.80 16.15
CA VAL A 264 8.12 -7.92 16.58
C VAL A 264 8.97 -7.15 15.57
N GLU A 265 9.79 -6.21 16.06
CA GLU A 265 10.68 -5.44 15.19
C GLU A 265 11.53 -6.36 14.32
N ARG A 266 11.59 -6.07 13.02
CA ARG A 266 12.34 -6.91 12.10
C ARG A 266 13.81 -6.82 12.46
N ALA A 267 14.48 -7.98 12.53
CA ALA A 267 15.86 -8.07 13.03
C ALA A 267 16.85 -7.11 12.34
N HIS A 268 16.67 -6.76 11.07
CA HIS A 268 17.58 -5.81 10.40
C HIS A 268 17.35 -4.35 10.80
N ILE A 269 16.15 -4.01 11.25
CA ILE A 269 15.81 -2.69 11.80
C ILE A 269 16.34 -2.62 13.25
N GLU A 270 16.04 -3.63 14.06
CA GLU A 270 16.51 -3.74 15.45
C GLU A 270 18.03 -3.65 15.55
N ASN A 271 18.76 -4.32 14.64
CA ASN A 271 20.22 -4.33 14.61
C ASN A 271 20.85 -3.10 13.92
N HIS A 272 20.05 -2.18 13.37
CA HIS A 272 20.58 -1.02 12.66
C HIS A 272 20.90 0.13 13.63
N GLN A 273 22.11 0.67 13.52
CA GLN A 273 22.50 1.87 14.26
C GLN A 273 22.02 3.14 13.54
N ARG A 274 20.83 3.61 13.90
CA ARG A 274 20.30 4.91 13.44
C ARG A 274 20.98 6.09 14.16
N PRO A 275 21.00 7.30 13.57
CA PRO A 275 21.40 8.52 14.28
C PRO A 275 20.51 8.79 15.50
N VAL A 276 21.10 9.24 16.62
CA VAL A 276 20.39 9.47 17.90
C VAL A 276 19.30 10.52 17.80
N THR A 277 19.45 11.49 16.89
CA THR A 277 18.49 12.58 16.67
C THR A 277 17.26 12.16 15.87
N VAL A 278 17.31 11.02 15.16
CA VAL A 278 16.21 10.52 14.34
C VAL A 278 15.33 9.58 15.18
N PRO A 279 14.00 9.74 15.14
CA PRO A 279 13.08 8.84 15.84
C PRO A 279 13.31 7.37 15.48
N ALA A 280 12.93 6.46 16.39
CA ALA A 280 12.82 5.05 16.01
C ALA A 280 11.63 4.88 15.06
N ARG A 281 11.76 3.96 14.10
CA ARG A 281 10.65 3.59 13.22
C ARG A 281 9.52 2.94 14.03
N THR A 282 8.29 3.19 13.64
CA THR A 282 7.15 2.50 14.26
C THR A 282 7.19 1.02 13.90
N VAL A 283 7.04 0.15 14.90
CA VAL A 283 7.01 -1.31 14.71
C VAL A 283 5.62 -1.74 14.28
N ARG A 284 5.45 -1.88 12.96
CA ARG A 284 4.19 -2.26 12.31
C ARG A 284 4.45 -2.93 10.97
N SER A 285 3.48 -3.69 10.48
CA SER A 285 3.54 -4.32 9.16
C SER A 285 2.22 -4.23 8.41
N LEU A 286 2.28 -3.99 7.11
CA LEU A 286 1.13 -4.07 6.22
C LEU A 286 1.03 -5.47 5.61
N LEU A 287 -0.04 -6.19 5.94
CA LEU A 287 -0.19 -7.62 5.68
C LEU A 287 -1.45 -7.91 4.87
N TRP A 288 -1.47 -9.12 4.32
CA TRP A 288 -2.65 -9.71 3.71
C TRP A 288 -2.79 -11.18 4.11
N MET A 289 -4.03 -11.68 4.10
CA MET A 289 -4.33 -13.10 4.23
C MET A 289 -5.47 -13.50 3.30
N PHE A 290 -5.38 -14.69 2.71
CA PHE A 290 -6.54 -15.41 2.20
C PHE A 290 -7.07 -16.36 3.27
N GLY A 291 -8.38 -16.54 3.28
CA GLY A 291 -9.03 -17.42 4.24
C GLY A 291 -10.38 -17.96 3.77
N ASP A 292 -10.84 -18.99 4.45
CA ASP A 292 -12.17 -19.57 4.25
C ASP A 292 -13.16 -18.93 5.21
N LEU A 293 -14.31 -18.50 4.70
CA LEU A 293 -15.43 -18.10 5.54
C LEU A 293 -16.09 -19.35 6.12
N ALA A 294 -16.29 -19.36 7.44
CA ALA A 294 -16.91 -20.46 8.17
C ALA A 294 -18.00 -19.92 9.12
N GLY A 295 -19.08 -20.67 9.28
CA GLY A 295 -20.20 -20.37 10.18
C GLY A 295 -21.32 -21.39 10.02
N SER A 296 -22.24 -21.49 10.98
CA SER A 296 -23.42 -22.35 10.87
C SER A 296 -24.59 -21.61 10.24
N ASN A 297 -25.28 -22.27 9.31
CA ASN A 297 -26.54 -21.77 8.75
C ASN A 297 -27.54 -21.47 9.90
N HIS A 298 -28.11 -20.26 9.89
CA HIS A 298 -29.23 -19.80 10.73
C HIS A 298 -28.96 -19.32 12.17
N GLN A 299 -27.71 -19.23 12.64
CA GLN A 299 -27.38 -18.49 13.86
C GLN A 299 -26.22 -17.54 13.61
N THR A 300 -26.34 -16.30 14.10
CA THR A 300 -25.30 -15.26 14.04
C THR A 300 -24.05 -15.61 14.85
N ASP A 301 -24.12 -16.67 15.65
CA ASP A 301 -23.01 -17.12 16.47
C ASP A 301 -21.96 -17.84 15.60
N ASN A 302 -20.75 -17.28 15.58
CA ASN A 302 -19.52 -17.89 15.06
C ASN A 302 -19.21 -17.74 13.54
N LEU A 303 -19.54 -16.60 12.92
CA LEU A 303 -18.98 -16.24 11.61
C LEU A 303 -17.48 -15.91 11.72
N LYS A 304 -16.65 -16.59 10.94
CA LYS A 304 -15.18 -16.50 10.99
C LYS A 304 -14.54 -16.50 9.61
N CYS A 305 -13.41 -15.81 9.47
CA CYS A 305 -12.48 -15.97 8.36
C CYS A 305 -11.26 -16.77 8.85
N ARG A 306 -11.14 -18.02 8.41
CA ARG A 306 -10.06 -18.94 8.83
C ARG A 306 -8.86 -18.79 7.92
N PHE A 307 -7.71 -18.47 8.49
CA PHE A 307 -6.45 -18.32 7.76
C PHE A 307 -6.09 -19.57 6.94
N LYS A 308 -5.66 -19.32 5.70
CA LYS A 308 -5.06 -20.35 4.83
C LYS A 308 -3.61 -20.03 4.53
N HIS A 309 -3.38 -18.84 3.98
CA HIS A 309 -2.06 -18.37 3.56
C HIS A 309 -2.08 -16.84 3.57
N GLY A 310 -0.90 -16.22 3.67
CA GLY A 310 -0.77 -14.78 3.87
C GLY A 310 0.67 -14.30 3.76
N GLY A 311 0.85 -12.99 3.72
CA GLY A 311 2.15 -12.40 3.50
C GLY A 311 2.17 -10.91 3.80
N TYR A 312 3.31 -10.29 3.49
CA TYR A 312 3.40 -8.84 3.45
C TYR A 312 2.71 -8.32 2.19
N LEU A 313 1.95 -7.25 2.34
CA LEU A 313 1.36 -6.51 1.23
C LEU A 313 2.36 -5.51 0.64
N ASP A 314 3.18 -4.94 1.51
CA ASP A 314 4.36 -4.14 1.17
C ASP A 314 5.49 -4.49 2.15
N HIS A 315 6.70 -4.63 1.64
CA HIS A 315 7.86 -5.01 2.43
C HIS A 315 8.63 -3.83 3.02
N GLY A 316 8.30 -2.59 2.65
CA GLY A 316 8.95 -1.39 3.14
C GLY A 316 8.12 -0.71 4.23
N SER A 317 8.06 0.62 4.18
CA SER A 317 7.40 1.45 5.20
C SER A 317 5.93 1.76 4.90
N LEU A 318 5.39 1.34 3.75
CA LEU A 318 3.98 1.55 3.42
C LEU A 318 3.05 0.95 4.49
N TYR A 319 2.03 1.71 4.88
CA TYR A 319 1.05 1.29 5.87
C TYR A 319 -0.36 1.84 5.58
N ALA A 320 -1.32 1.53 6.45
CA ALA A 320 -2.68 2.08 6.44
C ALA A 320 -3.40 1.97 5.08
N ALA A 321 -3.32 0.81 4.44
CA ALA A 321 -3.90 0.66 3.10
C ALA A 321 -5.43 0.64 3.13
N SER A 322 -6.02 1.21 2.08
CA SER A 322 -7.46 1.23 1.85
C SER A 322 -7.75 0.90 0.39
N THR A 323 -8.84 0.16 0.15
CA THR A 323 -9.18 -0.39 -1.17
C THR A 323 -10.62 -0.13 -1.56
N PHE A 324 -10.88 -0.03 -2.85
CA PHE A 324 -12.23 -0.03 -3.39
C PHE A 324 -12.31 -0.88 -4.65
N ASN A 325 -13.52 -1.32 -4.96
CA ASN A 325 -13.81 -1.97 -6.23
C ASN A 325 -14.10 -0.88 -7.24
N ASP A 326 -13.23 -0.68 -8.22
CA ASP A 326 -13.48 0.25 -9.31
C ASP A 326 -14.64 -0.30 -10.17
N PRO A 327 -15.81 0.36 -10.21
CA PRO A 327 -16.95 -0.14 -10.95
C PRO A 327 -16.77 0.00 -12.47
N ILE A 328 -15.82 0.83 -12.95
CA ILE A 328 -15.55 0.99 -14.39
C ILE A 328 -14.77 -0.22 -14.91
N SER A 329 -13.64 -0.54 -14.26
CA SER A 329 -12.75 -1.60 -14.73
C SER A 329 -12.99 -2.97 -14.09
N GLY A 330 -13.73 -3.03 -12.98
CA GLY A 330 -13.88 -4.24 -12.16
C GLY A 330 -12.63 -4.59 -11.33
N ARG A 331 -11.58 -3.75 -11.33
CA ARG A 331 -10.35 -3.98 -10.59
C ARG A 331 -10.49 -3.59 -9.12
N ARG A 332 -9.78 -4.30 -8.24
CA ARG A 332 -9.57 -3.88 -6.84
C ARG A 332 -8.39 -2.90 -6.81
N ILE A 333 -8.66 -1.63 -6.49
CA ILE A 333 -7.64 -0.59 -6.44
C ILE A 333 -7.28 -0.30 -4.98
N LEU A 334 -5.99 -0.13 -4.70
CA LEU A 334 -5.42 0.14 -3.38
C LEU A 334 -4.66 1.46 -3.38
N TYR A 335 -4.80 2.20 -2.28
CA TYR A 335 -3.89 3.27 -1.85
C TYR A 335 -3.34 2.92 -0.46
N GLY A 336 -2.13 3.37 -0.15
CA GLY A 336 -1.51 3.26 1.17
C GLY A 336 -0.68 4.50 1.48
N TRP A 337 -0.28 4.65 2.75
CA TRP A 337 0.54 5.77 3.22
C TRP A 337 2.01 5.36 3.36
N ILE A 338 2.90 6.15 2.76
CA ILE A 338 4.36 6.07 2.93
C ILE A 338 4.76 7.13 3.95
N PRO A 339 5.22 6.74 5.16
CA PRO A 339 5.49 7.65 6.26
C PRO A 339 6.93 8.22 6.19
N GLU A 340 7.14 9.40 6.80
CA GLU A 340 8.46 10.04 6.96
C GLU A 340 9.08 9.70 8.32
N GLU A 341 9.46 8.44 8.52
CA GLU A 341 9.98 7.96 9.81
C GLU A 341 11.51 7.95 9.89
N ASP A 342 12.18 8.32 8.81
CA ASP A 342 13.64 8.26 8.67
C ASP A 342 14.33 9.62 8.73
N ILE A 343 13.60 10.67 9.09
CA ILE A 343 14.12 12.03 9.24
C ILE A 343 13.62 12.68 10.52
N THR A 344 14.29 13.74 10.95
CA THR A 344 13.83 14.54 12.09
C THR A 344 12.61 15.39 11.72
N GLY A 345 11.80 15.77 12.71
CA GLY A 345 10.70 16.73 12.48
C GLY A 345 11.19 18.09 12.00
N GLY A 346 12.44 18.48 12.30
CA GLY A 346 13.06 19.68 11.75
C GLY A 346 13.30 19.57 10.25
N HIS A 347 13.83 18.43 9.80
CA HIS A 347 14.02 18.12 8.38
C HIS A 347 12.67 18.09 7.64
N ALA A 348 11.65 17.42 8.19
CA ALA A 348 10.32 17.38 7.57
C ALA A 348 9.73 18.79 7.37
N ARG A 349 9.92 19.70 8.34
CA ARG A 349 9.52 21.12 8.21
C ARG A 349 10.33 21.89 7.15
N GLU A 350 11.63 21.62 7.03
CA GLU A 350 12.49 22.21 5.99
C GLU A 350 12.03 21.78 4.58
N LYS A 351 11.72 20.49 4.44
CA LYS A 351 11.18 19.86 3.23
C LYS A 351 9.80 20.43 2.85
N GLY A 352 8.98 20.74 3.86
CA GLY A 352 7.69 21.41 3.70
C GLY A 352 6.53 20.48 3.35
N TRP A 353 6.69 19.17 3.54
CA TRP A 353 5.63 18.16 3.46
C TRP A 353 6.01 16.96 4.35
N ASN A 354 5.02 16.22 4.85
CA ASN A 354 5.26 15.04 5.67
C ASN A 354 4.24 13.93 5.34
N GLY A 355 4.76 12.81 4.84
CA GLY A 355 3.98 11.67 4.38
C GLY A 355 3.56 11.80 2.92
N SER A 356 3.34 10.66 2.29
CA SER A 356 2.83 10.57 0.91
C SER A 356 1.88 9.39 0.76
N LEU A 357 0.93 9.46 -0.18
CA LEU A 357 0.20 8.28 -0.60
C LEU A 357 0.97 7.57 -1.72
N CYS A 358 1.01 6.24 -1.69
CA CYS A 358 1.60 5.46 -2.78
C CYS A 358 0.83 5.65 -4.08
N LEU A 359 1.48 5.31 -5.18
CA LEU A 359 0.80 5.13 -6.45
C LEU A 359 -0.34 4.11 -6.33
N PRO A 360 -1.46 4.29 -7.07
CA PRO A 360 -2.54 3.32 -7.05
C PRO A 360 -2.04 1.95 -7.51
N ARG A 361 -2.40 0.92 -6.74
CA ARG A 361 -2.04 -0.47 -7.03
C ARG A 361 -3.29 -1.28 -7.33
N GLN A 362 -3.20 -2.17 -8.32
CA GLN A 362 -4.20 -3.20 -8.55
C GLN A 362 -3.89 -4.43 -7.68
N LEU A 363 -4.88 -4.90 -6.93
CA LEU A 363 -4.87 -6.21 -6.29
C LEU A 363 -5.66 -7.23 -7.13
N PHE A 364 -5.15 -8.45 -7.21
CA PHE A 364 -5.78 -9.56 -7.93
C PHE A 364 -5.34 -10.91 -7.35
N LEU A 365 -5.99 -12.00 -7.73
CA LEU A 365 -5.51 -13.33 -7.38
C LEU A 365 -4.49 -13.77 -8.44
N LEU A 366 -3.21 -13.77 -8.07
CA LEU A 366 -2.16 -14.23 -8.97
C LEU A 366 -2.18 -15.76 -9.03
N SER A 367 -2.13 -16.31 -10.24
CA SER A 367 -2.06 -17.76 -10.48
C SER A 367 -0.85 -18.10 -11.34
N LEU A 368 0.00 -19.02 -10.87
CA LEU A 368 1.14 -19.54 -11.62
C LEU A 368 0.98 -21.04 -11.84
N ARG A 369 0.77 -21.44 -13.10
CA ARG A 369 0.55 -22.84 -13.48
C ARG A 369 1.86 -23.58 -13.75
N ASN A 370 1.78 -24.91 -13.70
CA ASN A 370 2.88 -25.83 -14.03
C ASN A 370 4.16 -25.59 -13.20
N VAL A 371 4.01 -25.15 -11.95
CA VAL A 371 5.15 -24.92 -11.06
C VAL A 371 5.69 -26.24 -10.57
N THR A 372 7.02 -26.40 -10.58
CA THR A 372 7.65 -27.62 -10.07
C THR A 372 8.37 -27.39 -8.74
N ARG A 373 9.03 -26.23 -8.57
CA ARG A 373 9.75 -25.85 -7.35
C ARG A 373 10.10 -24.36 -7.32
N ALA A 374 10.43 -23.82 -6.15
CA ALA A 374 11.08 -22.51 -6.05
C ALA A 374 12.62 -22.63 -6.25
N VAL A 375 13.32 -21.51 -6.27
CA VAL A 375 14.79 -21.50 -6.43
C VAL A 375 15.49 -22.24 -5.29
N ARG A 376 15.16 -21.95 -4.03
CA ARG A 376 15.76 -22.60 -2.85
C ARG A 376 14.72 -23.18 -1.90
N SER A 377 13.70 -22.42 -1.53
CA SER A 377 12.70 -22.86 -0.55
C SER A 377 11.84 -24.01 -1.08
N LYS A 378 11.39 -24.91 -0.20
CA LYS A 378 10.36 -25.88 -0.57
C LYS A 378 9.01 -25.17 -0.67
N LEU A 379 8.20 -25.51 -1.68
CA LEU A 379 6.90 -24.86 -1.89
C LEU A 379 6.01 -24.89 -0.63
N GLY A 380 5.94 -26.02 0.07
CA GLY A 380 5.15 -26.15 1.30
C GLY A 380 5.66 -25.36 2.51
N GLU A 381 6.84 -24.75 2.44
CA GLU A 381 7.41 -23.91 3.49
C GLU A 381 7.19 -22.40 3.23
N ILE A 382 6.50 -22.06 2.13
CA ILE A 382 6.19 -20.70 1.70
C ILE A 382 4.70 -20.41 1.97
N PRO A 383 4.31 -19.98 3.18
CA PRO A 383 2.92 -19.69 3.53
C PRO A 383 2.32 -18.47 2.84
N SER A 384 3.04 -17.78 1.96
CA SER A 384 2.49 -16.73 1.08
C SER A 384 1.95 -17.28 -0.24
N ILE A 385 2.01 -18.60 -0.46
CA ILE A 385 1.39 -19.26 -1.61
C ILE A 385 0.44 -20.36 -1.14
N GLU A 386 -0.65 -20.55 -1.88
CA GLU A 386 -1.45 -21.77 -1.87
C GLU A 386 -0.98 -22.65 -3.02
N MET A 387 -0.87 -23.96 -2.77
CA MET A 387 -0.48 -24.95 -3.76
C MET A 387 -1.67 -25.87 -4.04
N VAL A 388 -2.08 -25.94 -5.31
CA VAL A 388 -3.16 -26.78 -5.80
C VAL A 388 -2.59 -27.78 -6.81
N ILE A 389 -2.88 -29.07 -6.60
CA ILE A 389 -2.57 -30.11 -7.58
C ILE A 389 -3.79 -30.26 -8.49
N GLU A 390 -3.59 -30.00 -9.78
CA GLU A 390 -4.61 -30.08 -10.81
C GLU A 390 -4.93 -31.53 -11.18
N ALA A 391 -6.04 -31.76 -11.88
CA ALA A 391 -6.47 -33.10 -12.28
C ALA A 391 -5.47 -33.82 -13.21
N ASP A 392 -4.65 -33.07 -13.96
CA ASP A 392 -3.58 -33.62 -14.81
C ASP A 392 -2.26 -33.87 -14.06
N GLY A 393 -2.23 -33.62 -12.74
CA GLY A 393 -1.06 -33.78 -11.89
C GLY A 393 -0.10 -32.59 -11.90
N SER A 394 -0.37 -31.54 -12.68
CA SER A 394 0.38 -30.29 -12.62
C SER A 394 0.08 -29.51 -11.32
N THR A 395 0.99 -28.63 -10.93
CA THR A 395 0.81 -27.78 -9.75
C THR A 395 0.53 -26.35 -10.17
N THR A 396 -0.56 -25.78 -9.65
CA THR A 396 -0.88 -24.35 -9.72
C THR A 396 -0.62 -23.72 -8.37
N LEU A 397 0.09 -22.59 -8.36
CA LEU A 397 0.25 -21.75 -7.19
C LEU A 397 -0.70 -20.56 -7.25
N TYR A 398 -1.31 -20.22 -6.11
CA TYR A 398 -2.09 -19.00 -5.93
C TYR A 398 -1.45 -18.09 -4.88
N SER A 399 -1.41 -16.79 -5.13
CA SER A 399 -0.90 -15.79 -4.19
C SER A 399 -1.61 -14.45 -4.40
N LEU A 400 -1.32 -13.47 -3.54
CA LEU A 400 -1.79 -12.11 -3.77
C LEU A 400 -0.96 -11.51 -4.92
N GLY A 401 -1.67 -11.11 -5.98
CA GLY A 401 -1.12 -10.29 -7.03
C GLY A 401 -1.18 -8.81 -6.64
N ILE A 402 -0.09 -8.08 -6.85
CA ILE A 402 0.03 -6.65 -6.61
C ILE A 402 0.91 -6.00 -7.68
N ARG A 403 0.40 -4.97 -8.34
CA ARG A 403 1.14 -4.20 -9.34
C ARG A 403 0.61 -2.76 -9.41
N PRO A 404 1.41 -1.77 -9.89
CA PRO A 404 0.88 -0.44 -10.14
C PRO A 404 -0.22 -0.50 -11.22
N VAL A 405 -1.22 0.38 -11.14
CA VAL A 405 -2.25 0.46 -12.18
C VAL A 405 -1.65 0.75 -13.56
N SER A 406 -2.27 0.21 -14.61
CA SER A 406 -1.83 0.36 -16.00
C SER A 406 -1.77 1.81 -16.48
N GLU A 407 -2.56 2.68 -15.87
CA GLU A 407 -2.72 4.10 -16.18
C GLU A 407 -1.41 4.88 -16.01
N ILE A 408 -0.52 4.41 -15.13
CA ILE A 408 0.83 4.98 -14.95
C ILE A 408 1.64 4.98 -16.25
N THR A 409 1.36 4.06 -17.18
CA THR A 409 2.03 4.05 -18.49
C THR A 409 1.78 5.32 -19.31
N GLN A 410 0.70 6.05 -19.03
CA GLN A 410 0.41 7.35 -19.68
C GLN A 410 1.49 8.38 -19.35
N LEU A 411 2.12 8.32 -18.18
CA LEU A 411 3.18 9.25 -17.76
C LEU A 411 4.45 9.13 -18.62
N ARG A 412 4.65 7.98 -19.26
CA ARG A 412 5.77 7.70 -20.16
C ARG A 412 5.69 8.51 -21.46
N THR A 413 4.48 8.83 -21.92
CA THR A 413 4.25 9.50 -23.21
C THR A 413 4.84 10.91 -23.25
N LYS A 414 4.84 11.59 -22.11
CA LYS A 414 5.40 12.93 -21.93
C LYS A 414 6.70 12.92 -21.13
N CYS A 415 7.35 11.77 -20.96
CA CYS A 415 8.64 11.76 -20.27
C CYS A 415 9.66 12.64 -21.02
N ILE A 416 10.57 13.27 -20.28
CA ILE A 416 11.61 14.14 -20.85
C ILE A 416 12.57 13.33 -21.72
N GLN A 417 12.96 12.15 -21.25
CA GLN A 417 13.85 11.26 -21.98
C GLN A 417 13.49 9.80 -21.75
N ALA A 418 13.45 9.03 -22.83
CA ALA A 418 13.36 7.57 -22.78
C ALA A 418 14.70 6.93 -23.16
N HIS A 419 15.04 5.83 -22.51
CA HIS A 419 16.20 5.02 -22.81
C HIS A 419 15.83 3.54 -22.87
N GLU A 420 16.33 2.83 -23.88
CA GLU A 420 16.22 1.38 -23.98
C GLU A 420 17.62 0.78 -24.18
N ALA A 421 18.04 -0.07 -23.25
CA ALA A 421 19.32 -0.75 -23.34
C ALA A 421 19.22 -1.94 -24.32
N ARG A 422 20.27 -2.16 -25.11
CA ARG A 422 20.40 -3.42 -25.86
C ARG A 422 20.55 -4.59 -24.89
N PRO A 423 20.09 -5.81 -25.22
CA PRO A 423 20.28 -6.96 -24.34
C PRO A 423 21.76 -7.20 -24.02
N PHE A 424 22.07 -7.48 -22.75
CA PHE A 424 23.42 -7.76 -22.28
C PHE A 424 23.41 -8.81 -21.16
N SER A 425 24.56 -9.44 -20.91
CA SER A 425 24.72 -10.45 -19.87
C SER A 425 25.77 -10.02 -18.84
N LEU A 426 25.54 -10.35 -17.58
CA LEU A 426 26.43 -10.11 -16.45
C LEU A 426 26.47 -11.36 -15.55
N PRO A 427 27.55 -11.56 -14.76
CA PRO A 427 28.83 -10.88 -14.89
C PRO A 427 29.54 -11.25 -16.22
N GLN A 428 30.48 -10.43 -16.64
CA GLN A 428 31.43 -10.71 -17.72
C GLN A 428 32.80 -11.02 -17.10
N SER A 429 33.69 -11.67 -17.86
CA SER A 429 35.03 -12.07 -17.37
C SER A 429 35.89 -10.91 -16.84
N THR A 430 35.61 -9.68 -17.28
CA THR A 430 36.37 -8.47 -16.91
C THR A 430 35.62 -7.53 -15.97
N HIS A 431 34.31 -7.68 -15.81
CA HIS A 431 33.46 -6.76 -15.04
C HIS A 431 32.15 -7.42 -14.64
N ASN A 432 31.59 -7.03 -13.50
CA ASN A 432 30.30 -7.53 -13.00
C ASN A 432 29.17 -6.49 -13.07
N GLU A 433 29.47 -5.31 -13.59
CA GLU A 433 28.52 -4.20 -13.68
C GLU A 433 28.56 -3.51 -15.05
N SER A 434 27.41 -3.02 -15.50
CA SER A 434 27.25 -2.31 -16.77
C SER A 434 26.38 -1.08 -16.57
N ARG A 435 26.87 0.08 -17.04
CA ARG A 435 26.10 1.33 -17.00
C ARG A 435 24.96 1.25 -18.01
N ILE A 436 23.74 1.50 -17.54
CA ILE A 436 22.55 1.57 -18.38
C ILE A 436 22.41 2.98 -18.95
N CYS A 437 22.15 3.97 -18.09
CA CYS A 437 21.94 5.36 -18.50
C CYS A 437 22.29 6.34 -17.37
N ARG A 438 22.12 7.63 -17.67
CA ARG A 438 22.05 8.69 -16.66
C ARG A 438 20.68 9.33 -16.71
N THR A 439 20.10 9.61 -15.55
CA THR A 439 18.89 10.43 -15.43
C THR A 439 19.29 11.85 -15.05
N SER A 440 18.57 12.81 -15.62
CA SER A 440 18.73 14.24 -15.41
C SER A 440 17.71 14.79 -14.40
N THR A 441 16.66 14.02 -14.10
CA THR A 441 15.62 14.40 -13.15
C THR A 441 15.61 13.52 -11.90
N SER A 442 14.77 13.91 -10.94
CA SER A 442 14.47 13.14 -9.73
C SER A 442 13.17 12.34 -9.82
N CYS A 443 12.50 12.33 -10.98
CA CYS A 443 11.29 11.55 -11.20
C CYS A 443 11.44 10.65 -12.42
N TRP A 444 11.58 9.34 -12.21
CA TRP A 444 11.83 8.39 -13.29
C TRP A 444 11.26 7.00 -12.98
N GLU A 445 11.02 6.25 -14.04
CA GLU A 445 10.60 4.86 -14.00
C GLU A 445 11.60 3.97 -14.75
N LEU A 446 11.86 2.76 -14.23
CA LEU A 446 12.63 1.73 -14.89
C LEU A 446 11.86 0.41 -14.90
N GLU A 447 11.85 -0.28 -16.04
CA GLU A 447 11.42 -1.68 -16.18
C GLU A 447 12.57 -2.54 -16.70
N ALA A 448 12.82 -3.66 -16.03
CA ALA A 448 13.83 -4.64 -16.43
C ALA A 448 13.25 -6.06 -16.45
N THR A 449 13.54 -6.80 -17.51
CA THR A 449 13.29 -8.24 -17.63
C THR A 449 14.61 -8.97 -17.72
N VAL A 450 14.86 -9.88 -16.79
CA VAL A 450 16.14 -10.58 -16.64
C VAL A 450 15.92 -12.09 -16.61
N SER A 451 16.60 -12.81 -17.50
CA SER A 451 16.71 -14.26 -17.46
C SER A 451 17.89 -14.67 -16.59
N LEU A 452 17.65 -15.51 -15.59
CA LEU A 452 18.66 -15.91 -14.60
C LEU A 452 19.04 -17.38 -14.78
N GLY A 453 20.34 -17.62 -14.87
CA GLY A 453 20.96 -18.93 -14.86
C GLY A 453 21.10 -19.50 -13.45
N VAL A 454 21.29 -20.82 -13.37
CA VAL A 454 21.35 -21.57 -12.10
C VAL A 454 22.49 -21.15 -11.17
N SER A 455 23.55 -20.56 -11.70
CA SER A 455 24.71 -20.08 -10.94
C SER A 455 24.66 -18.59 -10.62
N CYS A 456 23.59 -17.88 -10.98
CA CYS A 456 23.42 -16.49 -10.55
C CYS A 456 23.16 -16.43 -9.04
N GLU A 457 23.94 -15.65 -8.32
CA GLU A 457 23.81 -15.49 -6.87
C GLU A 457 23.03 -14.23 -6.52
N THR A 458 23.38 -13.10 -7.14
CA THR A 458 22.67 -11.83 -6.99
C THR A 458 22.56 -11.10 -8.32
N VAL A 459 21.50 -10.31 -8.47
CA VAL A 459 21.25 -9.43 -9.61
C VAL A 459 20.56 -8.15 -9.13
N GLY A 460 20.87 -7.01 -9.74
CA GLY A 460 20.28 -5.76 -9.27
C GLY A 460 20.69 -4.51 -10.03
N LEU A 461 20.34 -3.39 -9.42
CA LEU A 461 20.59 -2.04 -9.89
C LEU A 461 21.30 -1.24 -8.81
N ARG A 462 22.27 -0.43 -9.22
CA ARG A 462 22.98 0.54 -8.38
C ARG A 462 22.75 1.93 -8.95
N ILE A 463 22.27 2.83 -8.11
CA ILE A 463 21.97 4.20 -8.47
C ILE A 463 23.03 5.08 -7.80
N ARG A 464 23.87 5.77 -8.57
CA ARG A 464 24.94 6.64 -8.09
C ARG A 464 24.58 8.09 -8.39
N CYS A 465 24.52 8.93 -7.36
CA CYS A 465 24.33 10.36 -7.54
C CYS A 465 25.67 11.02 -7.89
N ALA A 466 25.67 11.91 -8.88
CA ALA A 466 26.83 12.72 -9.21
C ALA A 466 27.12 13.73 -8.08
N GLY A 467 28.39 13.85 -7.68
CA GLY A 467 28.80 14.78 -6.62
C GLY A 467 30.22 14.49 -6.11
N GLU A 468 30.72 15.37 -5.24
CA GLU A 468 32.02 15.20 -4.57
C GLU A 468 31.98 14.07 -3.54
N GLU A 469 30.85 13.89 -2.85
CA GLU A 469 30.59 12.77 -1.95
C GLU A 469 29.72 11.71 -2.65
N PRO A 470 30.17 10.44 -2.75
CA PRO A 470 29.49 9.42 -3.53
C PRO A 470 28.28 8.83 -2.79
N VAL A 471 27.15 9.55 -2.86
CA VAL A 471 25.82 9.07 -2.49
C VAL A 471 25.37 8.00 -3.48
N GLN A 472 24.95 6.84 -2.97
CA GLN A 472 24.41 5.76 -3.78
C GLN A 472 23.46 4.87 -2.98
N TRP A 473 22.64 4.12 -3.71
CA TRP A 473 21.80 3.09 -3.14
C TRP A 473 21.65 1.93 -4.11
N VAL A 474 21.29 0.76 -3.59
CA VAL A 474 21.33 -0.49 -4.35
C VAL A 474 20.02 -1.25 -4.17
N ILE A 475 19.40 -1.64 -5.28
CA ILE A 475 18.30 -2.61 -5.30
C ILE A 475 18.91 -3.95 -5.71
N VAL A 476 18.81 -4.97 -4.86
CA VAL A 476 19.42 -6.28 -5.11
C VAL A 476 18.45 -7.40 -4.82
N PHE A 477 18.35 -8.36 -5.73
CA PHE A 477 17.74 -9.65 -5.49
C PHE A 477 18.84 -10.68 -5.25
N SER A 478 18.86 -11.29 -4.06
CA SER A 478 19.70 -12.43 -3.71
C SER A 478 18.93 -13.73 -3.94
N LEU A 479 19.38 -14.55 -4.89
CA LEU A 479 18.83 -15.89 -5.14
C LEU A 479 19.27 -16.89 -4.07
N VAL A 480 20.35 -16.58 -3.35
CA VAL A 480 20.87 -17.39 -2.24
C VAL A 480 19.97 -17.23 -1.01
N ASP A 481 19.62 -15.98 -0.68
CA ASP A 481 18.79 -15.68 0.49
C ASP A 481 17.28 -15.69 0.18
N GLU A 482 16.92 -15.66 -1.10
CA GLU A 482 15.56 -15.41 -1.60
C GLU A 482 14.98 -14.14 -0.97
N THR A 483 15.68 -13.02 -1.19
CA THR A 483 15.36 -11.71 -0.60
C THR A 483 15.66 -10.60 -1.58
N ILE A 484 14.72 -9.66 -1.73
CA ILE A 484 14.96 -8.36 -2.37
C ILE A 484 15.28 -7.34 -1.28
N THR A 485 16.36 -6.57 -1.48
CA THR A 485 16.82 -5.53 -0.56
C THR A 485 17.02 -4.22 -1.29
N ILE A 486 16.53 -3.12 -0.69
CA ILE A 486 16.98 -1.77 -0.99
C ILE A 486 18.02 -1.39 0.07
N ASP A 487 19.30 -1.48 -0.29
CA ASP A 487 20.40 -1.02 0.55
C ASP A 487 20.52 0.51 0.47
N ARG A 488 20.21 1.15 1.61
CA ARG A 488 20.22 2.59 1.78
C ARG A 488 21.42 3.08 2.57
N SER A 489 22.36 2.22 2.96
CA SER A 489 23.47 2.55 3.87
C SER A 489 24.34 3.72 3.41
N ARG A 490 24.36 4.02 2.10
CA ARG A 490 25.11 5.11 1.47
C ARG A 490 24.21 6.14 0.77
N SER A 491 22.92 6.16 1.08
CA SER A 491 21.94 6.96 0.36
C SER A 491 21.87 8.41 0.79
N SER A 492 22.52 8.78 1.91
CA SER A 492 22.60 10.16 2.37
C SER A 492 23.92 10.38 3.11
N THR A 493 24.41 11.61 3.06
CA THR A 493 25.56 12.07 3.86
C THR A 493 25.11 12.92 5.05
N ARG A 494 23.80 13.17 5.18
CA ARG A 494 23.24 13.94 6.28
C ARG A 494 23.18 13.10 7.56
N SER A 495 23.55 13.72 8.68
CA SER A 495 23.52 13.09 10.01
C SER A 495 22.12 13.01 10.62
N ASP A 496 21.13 13.65 10.01
CA ASP A 496 19.74 13.70 10.46
C ASP A 496 18.81 12.79 9.62
N VAL A 497 19.41 11.82 8.89
CA VAL A 497 18.72 10.83 8.06
C VAL A 497 19.07 9.42 8.55
N ASN A 498 18.06 8.59 8.78
CA ASN A 498 18.21 7.16 9.01
C ASN A 498 18.35 6.41 7.67
N THR A 499 19.40 5.61 7.54
CA THR A 499 19.75 4.88 6.31
C THR A 499 19.54 3.37 6.43
N CYS A 500 18.72 2.93 7.38
CA CYS A 500 18.36 1.52 7.59
C CYS A 500 17.91 0.86 6.28
N PRO A 501 18.47 -0.27 5.83
CA PRO A 501 18.01 -0.92 4.59
C PRO A 501 16.57 -1.42 4.70
N GLU A 502 15.87 -1.51 3.57
CA GLU A 502 14.59 -2.21 3.47
C GLU A 502 14.77 -3.56 2.80
N LYS A 503 14.08 -4.60 3.28
CA LYS A 503 14.13 -5.90 2.62
C LYS A 503 12.90 -6.76 2.86
N GLY A 504 12.59 -7.60 1.88
CA GLY A 504 11.50 -8.56 1.92
C GLY A 504 11.86 -9.89 1.26
N PRO A 505 11.30 -11.01 1.73
CA PRO A 505 11.47 -12.31 1.10
C PRO A 505 10.89 -12.31 -0.33
N PHE A 506 11.60 -12.94 -1.26
CA PHE A 506 11.13 -13.11 -2.64
C PHE A 506 11.83 -14.31 -3.27
N THR A 507 11.09 -15.15 -3.99
CA THR A 507 11.68 -16.25 -4.77
C THR A 507 11.07 -16.28 -6.17
N LEU A 508 11.78 -16.97 -7.05
CA LEU A 508 11.32 -17.32 -8.39
C LEU A 508 10.95 -18.79 -8.44
N PHE A 509 10.11 -19.15 -9.40
CA PHE A 509 9.61 -20.50 -9.58
C PHE A 509 10.11 -21.10 -10.89
N TYR A 510 10.48 -22.37 -10.82
CA TYR A 510 10.65 -23.21 -11.99
C TYR A 510 9.28 -23.66 -12.48
N VAL A 511 9.05 -23.50 -13.78
CA VAL A 511 7.82 -23.90 -14.47
C VAL A 511 8.16 -24.86 -15.61
N THR A 512 7.25 -25.79 -15.90
CA THR A 512 7.32 -26.64 -17.08
C THR A 512 6.31 -26.20 -18.15
N ASP A 513 6.69 -26.35 -19.42
CA ASP A 513 5.79 -26.18 -20.57
C ASP A 513 4.98 -27.46 -20.90
N GLY A 514 4.93 -28.41 -19.97
CA GLY A 514 4.31 -29.74 -20.18
C GLY A 514 5.29 -30.76 -20.78
N THR A 515 6.53 -30.35 -21.10
CA THR A 515 7.64 -31.27 -21.36
C THR A 515 8.39 -31.63 -20.07
N ARG A 516 9.44 -32.45 -20.14
CA ARG A 516 10.30 -32.73 -18.98
C ARG A 516 11.31 -31.61 -18.67
N THR A 517 11.27 -30.49 -19.39
CA THR A 517 12.26 -29.41 -19.23
C THR A 517 11.71 -28.29 -18.36
N GLU A 518 12.33 -28.06 -17.21
CA GLU A 518 12.02 -26.91 -16.35
C GLU A 518 12.70 -25.64 -16.86
N LYS A 519 12.02 -24.51 -16.75
CA LYS A 519 12.58 -23.17 -16.96
C LYS A 519 12.28 -22.30 -15.74
N LEU A 520 13.28 -21.56 -15.29
CA LEU A 520 13.06 -20.54 -14.28
C LEU A 520 12.24 -19.40 -14.89
N GLU A 521 11.22 -18.91 -14.19
CA GLU A 521 10.52 -17.71 -14.63
C GLU A 521 11.49 -16.52 -14.74
N ARG A 522 11.18 -15.57 -15.62
CA ARG A 522 11.96 -14.34 -15.75
C ARG A 522 11.80 -13.50 -14.50
N PHE A 523 12.89 -12.85 -14.08
CA PHE A 523 12.82 -11.81 -13.07
C PHE A 523 12.38 -10.50 -13.73
N HIS A 524 11.21 -10.00 -13.32
CA HIS A 524 10.67 -8.73 -13.78
C HIS A 524 10.75 -7.74 -12.63
N LEU A 525 11.50 -6.65 -12.82
CA LEU A 525 11.68 -5.60 -11.83
C LEU A 525 11.15 -4.27 -12.40
N ARG A 526 10.29 -3.60 -11.65
CA ARG A 526 9.85 -2.24 -11.92
C ARG A 526 10.26 -1.34 -10.77
N VAL A 527 10.84 -0.20 -11.07
CA VAL A 527 11.31 0.79 -10.10
C VAL A 527 10.73 2.13 -10.47
N ILE A 528 10.09 2.80 -9.52
CA ILE A 528 9.57 4.15 -9.68
C ILE A 528 10.22 5.02 -8.61
N VAL A 529 10.83 6.12 -9.03
CA VAL A 529 11.44 7.10 -8.13
C VAL A 529 10.76 8.45 -8.39
N ASP A 530 10.32 9.11 -7.33
CA ASP A 530 9.70 10.42 -7.38
C ASP A 530 10.20 11.28 -6.22
N ALA A 531 11.20 12.11 -6.51
CA ALA A 531 11.97 12.87 -5.54
C ALA A 531 12.62 11.96 -4.47
N ASP A 532 12.03 11.91 -3.26
CA ASP A 532 12.50 11.06 -2.15
C ASP A 532 11.76 9.73 -2.08
N ILE A 533 10.71 9.52 -2.86
CA ILE A 533 9.88 8.32 -2.80
C ILE A 533 10.45 7.28 -3.76
N VAL A 534 10.62 6.05 -3.27
CA VAL A 534 11.01 4.89 -4.08
C VAL A 534 9.97 3.80 -3.89
N GLU A 535 9.38 3.34 -4.99
CA GLU A 535 8.53 2.15 -5.04
C GLU A 535 9.13 1.11 -5.98
N ILE A 536 9.27 -0.13 -5.54
CA ILE A 536 9.72 -1.26 -6.37
C ILE A 536 8.69 -2.38 -6.39
N TYR A 537 8.60 -3.05 -7.53
CA TYR A 537 7.70 -4.17 -7.76
C TYR A 537 8.44 -5.31 -8.46
N ALA A 538 8.19 -6.54 -8.04
CA ALA A 538 8.76 -7.72 -8.70
C ALA A 538 7.73 -8.82 -8.98
N ASN A 539 7.71 -9.28 -10.23
CA ASN A 539 6.85 -10.34 -10.76
C ASN A 539 5.37 -10.26 -10.31
N ASP A 540 4.84 -9.04 -10.20
CA ASP A 540 3.47 -8.71 -9.76
C ASP A 540 3.01 -9.40 -8.45
N ARG A 541 3.95 -9.74 -7.55
CA ARG A 541 3.66 -10.38 -6.24
C ARG A 541 4.56 -9.89 -5.10
N PHE A 542 5.36 -8.87 -5.38
CA PHE A 542 6.25 -8.22 -4.43
C PHE A 542 6.12 -6.73 -4.64
N ALA A 543 5.92 -5.99 -3.55
CA ALA A 543 5.96 -4.54 -3.53
C ALA A 543 6.77 -4.07 -2.31
N LEU A 544 7.51 -2.99 -2.48
CA LEU A 544 8.27 -2.36 -1.41
C LEU A 544 8.33 -0.85 -1.68
N ALA A 545 7.76 -0.05 -0.79
CA ALA A 545 7.87 1.41 -0.82
C ALA A 545 8.73 1.93 0.33
N THR A 546 9.54 2.95 0.07
CA THR A 546 10.39 3.60 1.09
C THR A 546 10.66 5.05 0.73
N MET A 547 11.06 5.83 1.73
CA MET A 547 11.69 7.13 1.52
C MET A 547 13.21 6.98 1.36
N MET A 548 13.83 7.91 0.64
CA MET A 548 15.25 7.97 0.32
C MET A 548 15.69 9.44 0.18
N TYR A 549 16.69 9.90 0.93
CA TYR A 549 17.06 11.32 0.99
C TYR A 549 18.47 11.60 0.44
N PRO A 550 18.66 11.58 -0.89
CA PRO A 550 19.98 11.76 -1.53
C PRO A 550 20.56 13.17 -1.39
N GLY A 551 19.82 14.13 -0.81
CA GLY A 551 20.24 15.50 -0.57
C GLY A 551 20.14 16.42 -1.80
N SER A 552 20.62 15.98 -2.97
CA SER A 552 20.50 16.73 -4.22
C SER A 552 19.49 16.13 -5.19
N HIS A 553 18.43 16.89 -5.50
CA HIS A 553 17.43 16.50 -6.50
C HIS A 553 17.79 16.92 -7.92
N LYS A 554 18.78 17.80 -8.08
CA LYS A 554 19.27 18.30 -9.38
C LYS A 554 20.46 17.53 -9.92
N ALA A 555 21.13 16.73 -9.07
CA ALA A 555 22.27 15.93 -9.49
C ALA A 555 21.83 14.85 -10.49
N GLU A 556 22.65 14.63 -11.51
CA GLU A 556 22.51 13.47 -12.39
C GLU A 556 22.64 12.18 -11.59
N ARG A 557 21.90 11.14 -12.00
CA ARG A 557 21.99 9.81 -11.39
C ARG A 557 22.43 8.81 -12.43
N GLU A 558 23.52 8.11 -12.19
CA GLU A 558 23.96 6.99 -13.02
C GLU A 558 23.26 5.71 -12.55
N ILE A 559 22.56 5.04 -13.47
CA ILE A 559 21.93 3.75 -13.22
C ILE A 559 22.82 2.64 -13.79
N VAL A 560 23.22 1.71 -12.93
CA VAL A 560 24.17 0.64 -13.24
C VAL A 560 23.54 -0.71 -12.91
N ALA A 561 23.44 -1.60 -13.89
CA ALA A 561 23.09 -3.00 -13.65
C ALA A 561 24.29 -3.77 -13.11
N PHE A 562 24.07 -4.73 -12.22
CA PHE A 562 25.12 -5.65 -11.79
C PHE A 562 24.55 -7.06 -11.56
N ALA A 563 25.44 -8.06 -11.65
CA ALA A 563 25.13 -9.43 -11.24
C ALA A 563 26.38 -10.15 -10.73
N THR A 564 26.18 -11.18 -9.92
CA THR A 564 27.23 -12.08 -9.41
C THR A 564 26.86 -13.54 -9.68
N GLY A 565 27.86 -14.41 -9.72
CA GLY A 565 27.74 -15.79 -10.18
C GLY A 565 28.77 -16.12 -11.26
N ASP A 566 28.52 -17.17 -12.03
CA ASP A 566 29.36 -17.51 -13.18
C ASP A 566 29.21 -16.49 -14.32
N ASN A 567 30.15 -16.53 -15.27
CA ASN A 567 30.11 -15.69 -16.46
C ASN A 567 28.77 -15.83 -17.21
N GLU A 568 28.13 -14.69 -17.50
CA GLU A 568 26.84 -14.54 -18.17
C GLU A 568 25.65 -15.21 -17.46
N SER A 569 25.74 -15.41 -16.14
CA SER A 569 24.67 -16.04 -15.36
C SER A 569 23.38 -15.21 -15.28
N ALA A 570 23.38 -13.92 -15.60
CA ALA A 570 22.19 -13.07 -15.66
C ALA A 570 22.14 -12.32 -16.99
N ARG A 571 21.08 -12.56 -17.78
CA ARG A 571 20.86 -11.88 -19.06
C ARG A 571 19.74 -10.85 -18.92
N PHE A 572 20.09 -9.57 -18.97
CA PHE A 572 19.15 -8.47 -19.06
C PHE A 572 18.59 -8.44 -20.48
N GLU A 573 17.39 -9.00 -20.65
CA GLU A 573 16.75 -9.15 -21.96
C GLU A 573 16.16 -7.84 -22.47
N GLN A 574 15.59 -7.05 -21.55
CA GLN A 574 15.04 -5.74 -21.83
C GLN A 574 15.22 -4.85 -20.61
N VAL A 575 15.71 -3.63 -20.83
CA VAL A 575 15.78 -2.58 -19.80
C VAL A 575 15.33 -1.28 -20.42
N LYS A 576 14.26 -0.69 -19.88
CA LYS A 576 13.68 0.57 -20.32
C LYS A 576 13.63 1.56 -19.16
N ILE A 577 13.95 2.82 -19.43
CA ILE A 577 13.89 3.92 -18.47
C ILE A 577 13.13 5.08 -19.09
N TRP A 578 12.26 5.70 -18.30
CA TRP A 578 11.57 6.95 -18.62
C TRP A 578 11.94 7.98 -17.56
N ASP A 579 12.80 8.93 -17.93
CA ASP A 579 13.26 10.04 -17.09
C ASP A 579 12.37 11.28 -17.27
N GLY A 580 12.04 11.93 -16.18
CA GLY A 580 11.17 13.11 -16.14
C GLY A 580 9.72 12.78 -16.48
N LEU A 581 9.11 11.84 -15.74
CA LEU A 581 7.73 11.41 -15.96
C LEU A 581 6.76 12.60 -16.07
N ASN A 582 5.82 12.52 -17.01
CA ASN A 582 4.85 13.59 -17.30
C ASN A 582 5.46 14.99 -17.51
N GLY A 583 6.67 15.07 -18.06
CA GLY A 583 7.37 16.33 -18.28
C GLY A 583 7.70 17.08 -16.98
N MET A 584 7.73 16.37 -15.85
CA MET A 584 7.81 16.94 -14.49
C MET A 584 6.61 17.82 -14.11
N GLU A 585 5.50 17.75 -14.85
CA GLU A 585 4.25 18.40 -14.44
C GLU A 585 3.61 17.61 -13.30
N ALA A 586 3.27 18.32 -12.22
CA ALA A 586 2.62 17.71 -11.07
C ALA A 586 1.24 17.12 -11.44
N LEU A 587 1.03 15.87 -11.05
CA LEU A 587 -0.26 15.18 -11.18
C LEU A 587 -1.28 15.67 -10.15
N VAL A 588 -0.82 16.31 -9.07
CA VAL A 588 -1.69 16.89 -8.04
C VAL A 588 -1.74 18.41 -8.19
N ARG A 589 -2.94 18.95 -8.39
CA ARG A 589 -3.19 20.38 -8.64
C ARG A 589 -4.14 20.96 -7.61
N ASP A 590 -3.85 22.16 -7.10
CA ASP A 590 -4.76 22.91 -6.22
C ASP A 590 -5.61 23.89 -7.05
N GLU A 591 -6.95 23.87 -6.95
CA GLU A 591 -7.86 24.70 -7.78
C GLU A 591 -7.69 26.23 -7.58
N GLY A 592 -6.89 26.67 -6.60
CA GLY A 592 -6.57 28.09 -6.36
C GLY A 592 -5.27 28.61 -7.00
N THR A 593 -4.55 27.81 -7.78
CA THR A 593 -3.22 28.18 -8.34
C THR A 593 -3.15 28.24 -9.87
N ALA A 594 -4.28 28.05 -10.55
CA ALA A 594 -4.36 28.28 -11.98
C ALA A 594 -3.99 29.75 -12.28
N LYS A 595 -2.91 29.96 -13.03
CA LYS A 595 -2.70 31.25 -13.69
C LYS A 595 -3.91 31.50 -14.57
N PRO A 596 -4.48 32.73 -14.63
CA PRO A 596 -5.43 33.05 -15.67
C PRO A 596 -4.73 32.76 -17.00
N ASP A 597 -5.38 31.97 -17.85
CA ASP A 597 -4.93 31.76 -19.22
C ASP A 597 -4.67 33.13 -19.84
N ASN A 598 -3.42 33.39 -20.21
CA ASN A 598 -3.10 34.45 -21.14
C ASN A 598 -3.71 34.04 -22.49
N GLN A 599 -4.99 34.37 -22.69
CA GLN A 599 -5.51 34.59 -24.01
C GLN A 599 -4.75 35.79 -24.60
N SER A 600 -3.75 35.48 -25.41
CA SER A 600 -3.04 36.44 -26.24
C SER A 600 -3.81 36.71 -27.53
N LEU A 601 -4.14 37.99 -27.71
CA LEU A 601 -4.44 38.73 -28.95
C LEU A 601 -5.73 38.41 -29.72
#